data_AF-A0A2M9ILD3-F1
#
_entry.id   AF-A0A2M9ILD3-F1
#
_cell.length_a   1.000
_cell.length_b   1.000
_cell.length_c   1.000
_cell.angle_alpha   90.00
_cell.angle_beta   90.00
_cell.angle_gamma   90.00
#
_symmetry.space_group_name_H-M   'P 1'
#
loop_
_entity.id
_entity.type
_entity.pdbx_description
1 polymer ?
#
loop_
_entity_poly.entity_id
_entity_poly.type
_entity_poly.pdbx_seq_one_letter_code
_entity_poly.pdbx_strand_id
1 'polypeptide(L)'
;MEHDWIRRLSPGAVTEPVTSLATRRRAARAIGDRATAWGVDAGRRMAAYILETLTDWPGDRSDEEREALRRATEASTLDTLTALVTQDVTLLGKSSEPAQNIAFYVAEGIPLEEVVRNVHTGQEFLIQELIGRIGQLVPAERRLETVQAATRAVIQSWSAFISEITRAYAAEARRWQESTEGARMQAVRRILGGTRRPAEDADQDLGHRLEQTHVGLILWLEGLDIETARLFDFAGVAGSLASLTLSEPGPLVIRRGATRVDVWLGSPQGDVPAVLDTKATLPPPLRVAVGRPAVGVDGFRTTHEQAVAARRVARLGATGSQVVDYPDVELVSLLAADPHRARAFAHSVLGPLHRTDARMDELRRTLAVHIDSDRSIAQTAQSLHAHRNTISYRLNRAAELLPEGHTTTELRCALLLAELFPGGS
;
A
#
# COMPACT_ATOMS: atom_id res chain seq x y z
N MET A 1 19.71 -6.19 40.31
CA MET A 1 18.95 -6.84 39.23
C MET A 1 19.74 -6.73 37.94
N GLU A 2 19.87 -7.84 37.20
CA GLU A 2 20.76 -8.02 36.04
C GLU A 2 20.49 -7.03 34.88
N HIS A 3 19.26 -6.51 34.78
CA HIS A 3 18.81 -5.63 33.68
C HIS A 3 18.27 -4.25 34.12
N ASP A 4 18.66 -3.73 35.29
CA ASP A 4 18.12 -2.44 35.79
C ASP A 4 18.42 -1.23 34.89
N TRP A 5 19.46 -1.33 34.04
CA TRP A 5 19.79 -0.33 33.03
C TRP A 5 18.67 -0.08 32.01
N ILE A 6 17.74 -1.04 31.82
CA ILE A 6 16.58 -0.87 30.93
C ILE A 6 15.70 0.29 31.40
N ARG A 7 15.52 0.48 32.71
CA ARG A 7 14.71 1.59 33.26
C ARG A 7 15.33 2.97 33.01
N ARG A 8 16.61 3.00 32.61
CA ARG A 8 17.35 4.23 32.26
C ARG A 8 17.30 4.55 30.76
N LEU A 9 16.69 3.68 29.94
CA LEU A 9 16.48 3.93 28.52
C LEU A 9 15.64 5.20 28.31
N SER A 10 15.97 5.93 27.24
CA SER A 10 15.42 7.25 26.93
C SER A 10 15.27 7.42 25.43
N PRO A 11 14.10 7.85 24.94
CA PRO A 11 13.89 8.03 23.51
C PRO A 11 14.79 9.14 22.95
N GLY A 12 15.22 9.00 21.70
CA GLY A 12 15.92 10.06 20.97
C GLY A 12 14.98 11.14 20.43
N ALA A 13 13.71 10.78 20.17
CA ALA A 13 12.66 11.66 19.67
C ALA A 13 11.31 11.26 20.27
N VAL A 14 10.36 12.21 20.30
CA VAL A 14 8.97 11.90 20.66
C VAL A 14 8.33 11.20 19.45
N THR A 15 7.97 9.93 19.65
CA THR A 15 7.31 9.10 18.62
C THR A 15 5.88 8.81 19.05
N GLU A 16 4.93 9.06 18.15
CA GLU A 16 3.53 8.72 18.38
C GLU A 16 3.32 7.19 18.28
N PRO A 17 2.85 6.55 19.36
CA PRO A 17 2.71 5.10 19.41
C PRO A 17 1.48 4.60 18.65
N VAL A 18 1.57 3.40 18.09
CA VAL A 18 0.41 2.66 17.53
C VAL A 18 0.16 1.31 18.15
N THR A 19 1.17 0.83 18.88
CA THR A 19 1.01 0.45 20.28
C THR A 19 -0.38 0.56 20.94
N SER A 20 -1.12 -0.53 21.18
CA SER A 20 -2.34 -0.41 22.00
C SER A 20 -2.02 0.17 23.38
N LEU A 21 -2.97 0.93 23.94
CA LEU A 21 -2.81 1.52 25.26
C LEU A 21 -2.62 0.44 26.36
N ALA A 22 -3.21 -0.74 26.17
CA ALA A 22 -3.07 -1.87 27.08
C ALA A 22 -1.62 -2.38 27.12
N THR A 23 -1.01 -2.63 25.96
CA THR A 23 0.40 -3.05 25.84
C THR A 23 1.33 -2.01 26.44
N ARG A 24 1.12 -0.72 26.13
CA ARG A 24 1.93 0.38 26.69
C ARG A 24 1.82 0.49 28.20
N ARG A 25 0.61 0.39 28.76
CA ARG A 25 0.40 0.43 30.22
C ARG A 25 1.03 -0.76 30.92
N ARG A 26 0.96 -1.96 30.31
CA ARG A 26 1.63 -3.16 30.84
C ARG A 26 3.14 -2.96 30.89
N ALA A 27 3.75 -2.50 29.80
CA ALA A 27 5.18 -2.24 29.73
C ALA A 27 5.60 -1.16 30.74
N ALA A 28 4.90 -0.02 30.77
CA ALA A 28 5.19 1.09 31.67
C ALA A 28 5.22 0.68 33.16
N ARG A 29 4.34 -0.23 33.58
CA ARG A 29 4.36 -0.78 34.96
C ARG A 29 5.63 -1.56 35.29
N ALA A 30 6.25 -2.22 34.31
CA ALA A 30 7.44 -3.04 34.52
C ALA A 30 8.76 -2.27 34.32
N ILE A 31 8.83 -1.46 33.25
CA ILE A 31 10.07 -0.81 32.80
C ILE A 31 10.07 0.71 32.98
N GLY A 32 8.92 1.32 33.31
CA GLY A 32 8.74 2.77 33.46
C GLY A 32 8.36 3.48 32.14
N ASP A 33 7.78 4.67 32.26
CA ASP A 33 7.28 5.46 31.11
C ASP A 33 8.40 5.84 30.15
N ARG A 34 9.56 6.24 30.68
CA ARG A 34 10.71 6.68 29.88
C ARG A 34 11.27 5.55 29.01
N ALA A 35 11.40 4.36 29.57
CA ALA A 35 11.85 3.18 28.83
C ALA A 35 10.78 2.67 27.85
N THR A 36 9.50 2.83 28.19
CA THR A 36 8.38 2.52 27.29
C THR A 36 8.38 3.45 26.08
N ALA A 37 8.62 4.75 26.27
CA ALA A 37 8.78 5.70 25.17
C ALA A 37 9.99 5.36 24.27
N TRP A 38 11.10 4.92 24.87
CA TRP A 38 12.24 4.39 24.09
C TRP A 38 11.86 3.14 23.29
N GLY A 39 11.10 2.22 23.88
CA GLY A 39 10.67 0.99 23.19
C GLY A 39 9.74 1.26 22.00
N VAL A 40 8.86 2.26 22.11
CA VAL A 40 8.04 2.73 20.98
C VAL A 40 8.93 3.30 19.87
N ASP A 41 9.89 4.16 20.21
CA ASP A 41 10.83 4.73 19.23
C ASP A 41 11.69 3.66 18.55
N ALA A 42 12.22 2.71 19.32
CA ALA A 42 13.00 1.59 18.80
C ALA A 42 12.15 0.67 17.92
N GLY A 43 10.90 0.38 18.29
CA GLY A 43 9.97 -0.39 17.47
C GLY A 43 9.70 0.26 16.12
N ARG A 44 9.46 1.58 16.09
CA ARG A 44 9.31 2.33 14.83
C ARG A 44 10.54 2.22 13.93
N ARG A 45 11.73 2.37 14.49
CA ARG A 45 13.00 2.23 13.75
C ARG A 45 13.23 0.79 13.28
N MET A 46 12.82 -0.20 14.08
CA MET A 46 12.84 -1.61 13.71
C MET A 46 11.96 -1.91 12.49
N ALA A 47 10.73 -1.35 12.43
CA ALA A 47 9.88 -1.49 11.26
C ALA A 47 10.51 -0.90 9.99
N ALA A 48 11.10 0.30 10.09
CA ALA A 48 11.81 0.93 8.98
C ALA A 48 12.98 0.06 8.51
N TYR A 49 13.81 -0.42 9.45
CA TYR A 49 14.94 -1.30 9.16
C TYR A 49 14.53 -2.59 8.43
N ILE A 50 13.44 -3.24 8.89
CA ILE A 50 12.89 -4.44 8.24
C ILE A 50 12.47 -4.13 6.80
N LEU A 51 11.76 -3.02 6.56
CA LEU A 51 11.29 -2.63 5.22
C LEU A 51 12.44 -2.24 4.27
N GLU A 52 13.50 -1.64 4.80
CA GLU A 52 14.71 -1.29 4.04
C GLU A 52 15.54 -2.53 3.67
N THR A 53 15.61 -3.51 4.57
CA THR A 53 16.43 -4.72 4.39
C THR A 53 15.80 -5.73 3.42
N LEU A 54 14.47 -5.81 3.36
CA LEU A 54 13.75 -6.84 2.61
C LEU A 54 13.37 -6.40 1.19
N THR A 55 14.32 -6.36 0.27
CA THR A 55 14.06 -5.91 -1.12
C THR A 55 12.99 -6.73 -1.85
N ASP A 56 12.85 -8.01 -1.52
CA ASP A 56 12.03 -8.98 -2.25
C ASP A 56 10.74 -9.34 -1.51
N TRP A 57 10.18 -8.40 -0.73
CA TRP A 57 8.93 -8.61 0.00
C TRP A 57 7.75 -8.86 -0.97
N PRO A 58 6.98 -9.95 -0.80
CA PRO A 58 5.91 -10.32 -1.74
C PRO A 58 4.62 -9.48 -1.58
N GLY A 59 4.49 -8.73 -0.49
CA GLY A 59 3.35 -7.83 -0.26
C GLY A 59 3.45 -6.51 -1.02
N ASP A 60 2.37 -5.74 -1.04
CA ASP A 60 2.30 -4.50 -1.82
C ASP A 60 2.94 -3.29 -1.12
N ARG A 61 3.48 -3.51 0.09
CA ARG A 61 4.04 -2.48 0.98
C ARG A 61 3.07 -1.33 1.20
N SER A 62 1.77 -1.64 1.26
CA SER A 62 0.70 -0.68 1.55
C SER A 62 0.90 -0.02 2.90
N ASP A 63 0.23 1.10 3.10
CA ASP A 63 0.27 1.81 4.38
C ASP A 63 -0.32 0.96 5.52
N GLU A 64 -1.26 0.06 5.21
CA GLU A 64 -1.75 -0.96 6.13
C GLU A 64 -0.66 -1.96 6.54
N GLU A 65 0.08 -2.53 5.58
CA GLU A 65 1.20 -3.43 5.87
C GLU A 65 2.26 -2.76 6.74
N ARG A 66 2.63 -1.51 6.40
CA ARG A 66 3.63 -0.74 7.14
C ARG A 66 3.18 -0.47 8.57
N GLU A 67 1.91 -0.09 8.75
CA GLU A 67 1.34 0.22 10.05
C GLU A 67 1.14 -1.05 10.89
N ALA A 68 0.73 -2.17 10.28
CA ALA A 68 0.65 -3.47 10.93
C ALA A 68 2.04 -3.96 11.40
N LEU A 69 3.07 -3.81 10.55
CA LEU A 69 4.45 -4.11 10.91
C LEU A 69 4.95 -3.19 12.04
N ARG A 70 4.62 -1.90 11.99
CA ARG A 70 4.98 -0.94 13.05
C ARG A 70 4.34 -1.30 14.39
N ARG A 71 3.05 -1.65 14.41
CA ARG A 71 2.37 -2.10 15.61
C ARG A 71 3.02 -3.35 16.19
N ALA A 72 3.29 -4.35 15.35
CA ALA A 72 3.94 -5.60 15.79
C ALA A 72 5.36 -5.37 16.34
N THR A 73 6.15 -4.50 15.70
CA THR A 73 7.53 -4.20 16.12
C THR A 73 7.58 -3.36 17.41
N GLU A 74 6.68 -2.38 17.58
CA GLU A 74 6.50 -1.66 18.85
C GLU A 74 6.12 -2.64 19.99
N ALA A 75 5.14 -3.51 19.77
CA ALA A 75 4.71 -4.53 20.73
C ALA A 75 5.86 -5.45 21.14
N SER A 76 6.54 -6.04 20.15
CA SER A 76 7.62 -7.00 20.35
C SER A 76 8.80 -6.37 21.09
N THR A 77 9.09 -5.10 20.82
CA THR A 77 10.12 -4.35 21.54
C THR A 77 9.75 -4.16 23.01
N LEU A 78 8.53 -3.69 23.29
CA LEU A 78 8.05 -3.49 24.65
C LEU A 78 8.01 -4.79 25.46
N ASP A 79 7.58 -5.87 24.82
CA ASP A 79 7.49 -7.19 25.46
C ASP A 79 8.88 -7.79 25.69
N THR A 80 9.83 -7.56 24.79
CA THR A 80 11.23 -7.96 25.01
C THR A 80 11.85 -7.20 26.19
N LEU A 81 11.67 -5.88 26.27
CA LEU A 81 12.17 -5.09 27.39
C LEU A 81 11.55 -5.50 28.71
N THR A 82 10.24 -5.78 28.70
CA THR A 82 9.52 -6.29 29.88
C THR A 82 10.07 -7.65 30.29
N ALA A 83 10.23 -8.58 29.35
CA ALA A 83 10.79 -9.91 29.58
C ALA A 83 12.19 -9.87 30.20
N LEU A 84 13.04 -8.92 29.77
CA LEU A 84 14.37 -8.74 30.35
C LEU A 84 14.32 -8.26 31.80
N VAL A 85 13.40 -7.37 32.16
CA VAL A 85 13.28 -6.87 33.54
C VAL A 85 12.59 -7.88 34.46
N THR A 86 11.56 -8.58 33.96
CA THR A 86 10.80 -9.56 34.75
C THR A 86 11.42 -10.96 34.73
N GLN A 87 12.41 -11.20 33.86
CA GLN A 87 12.99 -12.50 33.56
C GLN A 87 11.96 -13.54 33.07
N ASP A 88 10.82 -13.08 32.52
CA ASP A 88 9.81 -13.93 31.91
C ASP A 88 9.95 -13.91 30.38
N VAL A 89 10.75 -14.85 29.85
CA VAL A 89 10.99 -15.02 28.41
C VAL A 89 9.74 -15.44 27.62
N THR A 90 8.63 -15.78 28.28
CA THR A 90 7.39 -16.19 27.61
C THR A 90 6.50 -15.02 27.21
N LEU A 91 6.77 -13.81 27.72
CA LEU A 91 5.91 -12.63 27.48
C LEU A 91 5.75 -12.28 26.01
N LEU A 92 6.85 -12.34 25.25
CA LEU A 92 6.83 -12.03 23.82
C LEU A 92 5.94 -13.00 23.04
N GLY A 93 5.99 -14.30 23.37
CA GLY A 93 5.12 -15.31 22.79
C GLY A 93 3.62 -15.10 23.10
N LYS A 94 3.28 -14.31 24.11
CA LYS A 94 1.90 -13.99 24.49
C LYS A 94 1.41 -12.66 23.92
N SER A 95 2.20 -12.01 23.07
CA SER A 95 1.86 -10.71 22.50
C SER A 95 0.71 -10.81 21.51
N SER A 96 -0.36 -10.03 21.72
CA SER A 96 -1.56 -10.08 20.87
C SER A 96 -1.36 -9.35 19.54
N GLU A 97 -0.55 -8.29 19.50
CA GLU A 97 -0.42 -7.42 18.34
C GLU A 97 0.33 -8.09 17.17
N PRO A 98 1.47 -8.78 17.36
CA PRO A 98 2.07 -9.56 16.28
C PRO A 98 1.18 -10.72 15.83
N ALA A 99 0.44 -11.35 16.75
CA ALA A 99 -0.47 -12.45 16.42
C ALA A 99 -1.65 -12.00 15.55
N GLN A 100 -2.12 -10.75 15.70
CA GLN A 100 -3.18 -10.18 14.87
C GLN A 100 -2.78 -10.06 13.38
N ASN A 101 -1.48 -9.92 13.08
CA ASN A 101 -1.02 -9.84 11.69
C ASN A 101 -1.03 -11.20 10.97
N ILE A 102 -1.17 -12.31 11.68
CA ILE A 102 -1.10 -13.65 11.09
C ILE A 102 -2.23 -13.89 10.09
N ALA A 103 -3.47 -13.50 10.45
CA ALA A 103 -4.62 -13.60 9.55
C ALA A 103 -4.39 -12.80 8.26
N PHE A 104 -3.83 -11.59 8.39
CA PHE A 104 -3.44 -10.77 7.26
C PHE A 104 -2.38 -11.46 6.38
N TYR A 105 -1.30 -11.99 6.96
CA TYR A 105 -0.25 -12.67 6.19
C TYR A 105 -0.77 -13.88 5.42
N VAL A 106 -1.63 -14.70 6.05
CA VAL A 106 -2.26 -15.85 5.40
C VAL A 106 -3.18 -15.41 4.27
N ALA A 107 -4.04 -14.41 4.53
CA ALA A 107 -4.98 -13.90 3.53
C ALA A 107 -4.24 -13.31 2.31
N GLU A 108 -3.15 -12.56 2.53
CA GLU A 108 -2.30 -12.01 1.47
C GLU A 108 -1.34 -13.03 0.84
N GLY A 109 -1.26 -14.24 1.38
CA GLY A 109 -0.45 -15.33 0.82
C GLY A 109 1.05 -15.13 1.02
N ILE A 110 1.44 -14.38 2.05
CA ILE A 110 2.82 -14.18 2.45
C ILE A 110 3.34 -15.49 3.06
N PRO A 111 4.40 -16.12 2.50
CA PRO A 111 4.90 -17.40 2.98
C PRO A 111 5.38 -17.35 4.44
N LEU A 112 5.30 -18.48 5.16
CA LEU A 112 5.76 -18.56 6.55
C LEU A 112 7.25 -18.25 6.67
N GLU A 113 8.07 -18.74 5.73
CA GLU A 113 9.52 -18.47 5.69
C GLU A 113 9.82 -16.97 5.62
N GLU A 114 8.98 -16.20 4.93
CA GLU A 114 9.09 -14.74 4.83
C GLU A 114 8.74 -14.07 6.17
N VAL A 115 7.65 -14.51 6.81
CA VAL A 115 7.28 -14.02 8.15
C VAL A 115 8.39 -14.30 9.16
N VAL A 116 8.97 -15.51 9.15
CA VAL A 116 10.07 -15.89 10.05
C VAL A 116 11.34 -15.10 9.76
N ARG A 117 11.66 -14.84 8.48
CA ARG A 117 12.78 -13.99 8.08
C ARG A 117 12.64 -12.58 8.67
N ASN A 118 11.46 -11.97 8.59
CA ASN A 118 11.21 -10.63 9.15
C ASN A 118 11.41 -10.60 10.67
N VAL A 119 10.96 -11.65 11.36
CA VAL A 119 11.15 -11.78 12.81
C VAL A 119 12.64 -11.84 13.15
N HIS A 120 13.46 -12.59 12.39
CA HIS A 120 14.90 -12.61 12.59
C HIS A 120 15.57 -11.26 12.31
N THR A 121 15.16 -10.56 11.25
CA THR A 121 15.66 -9.20 10.96
C THR A 121 15.34 -8.22 12.11
N GLY A 122 14.14 -8.29 12.68
CA GLY A 122 13.79 -7.50 13.87
C GLY A 122 14.59 -7.89 15.12
N GLN A 123 14.82 -9.18 15.33
CA GLN A 123 15.63 -9.69 16.43
C GLN A 123 17.07 -9.16 16.37
N GLU A 124 17.69 -9.22 15.19
CA GLU A 124 19.03 -8.69 14.95
C GLU A 124 19.10 -7.20 15.28
N PHE A 125 18.17 -6.40 14.73
CA PHE A 125 18.08 -4.97 14.99
C PHE A 125 18.02 -4.67 16.49
N LEU A 126 17.13 -5.35 17.23
CA LEU A 126 16.95 -5.09 18.65
C LEU A 126 18.19 -5.48 19.46
N ILE A 127 18.87 -6.57 19.11
CA ILE A 127 20.14 -6.95 19.75
C ILE A 127 21.19 -5.84 19.56
N GLN A 128 21.34 -5.30 18.35
CA GLN A 128 22.30 -4.22 18.08
C GLN A 128 21.98 -2.95 18.87
N GLU A 129 20.71 -2.56 18.92
CA GLU A 129 20.24 -1.41 19.72
C GLU A 129 20.57 -1.58 21.21
N LEU A 130 20.28 -2.75 21.78
CA LEU A 130 20.52 -3.02 23.19
C LEU A 130 22.02 -3.06 23.50
N ILE A 131 22.86 -3.62 22.62
CA ILE A 131 24.33 -3.59 22.76
C ILE A 131 24.83 -2.14 22.83
N GLY A 132 24.36 -1.28 21.91
CA GLY A 132 24.71 0.14 21.91
C GLY A 132 24.32 0.85 23.20
N ARG A 133 23.14 0.56 23.75
CA ARG A 133 22.67 1.14 25.02
C ARG A 133 23.41 0.61 26.23
N ILE A 134 23.78 -0.67 26.25
CA ILE A 134 24.65 -1.24 27.29
C ILE A 134 26.00 -0.52 27.29
N GLY A 135 26.59 -0.28 26.11
CA GLY A 135 27.83 0.47 25.97
C GLY A 135 27.77 1.89 26.56
N GLN A 136 26.61 2.53 26.53
CA GLN A 136 26.40 3.89 27.07
C GLN A 136 26.03 3.91 28.55
N LEU A 137 25.21 2.97 29.01
CA LEU A 137 24.55 3.05 30.33
C LEU A 137 25.20 2.18 31.40
N VAL A 138 25.93 1.14 31.01
CA VAL A 138 26.52 0.14 31.92
C VAL A 138 28.02 0.43 32.12
N PRO A 139 28.52 0.38 33.37
CA PRO A 139 29.95 0.51 33.67
C PRO A 139 30.80 -0.50 32.90
N ALA A 140 32.01 -0.09 32.49
CA ALA A 140 32.86 -0.86 31.59
C ALA A 140 33.14 -2.29 32.09
N GLU A 141 33.26 -2.46 33.40
CA GLU A 141 33.58 -3.71 34.09
C GLU A 141 32.45 -4.74 33.96
N ARG A 142 31.21 -4.30 33.74
CA ARG A 142 30.01 -5.14 33.66
C ARG A 142 29.43 -5.28 32.26
N ARG A 143 29.97 -4.56 31.26
CA ARG A 143 29.41 -4.53 29.90
C ARG A 143 29.37 -5.90 29.25
N LEU A 144 30.47 -6.66 29.30
CA LEU A 144 30.55 -7.97 28.65
C LEU A 144 29.53 -8.94 29.23
N GLU A 145 29.47 -9.05 30.56
CA GLU A 145 28.50 -9.88 31.28
C GLU A 145 27.05 -9.47 30.93
N THR A 146 26.77 -8.17 30.93
CA THR A 146 25.43 -7.64 30.65
C THR A 146 25.01 -7.88 29.19
N VAL A 147 25.94 -7.74 28.23
CA VAL A 147 25.70 -8.07 26.82
C VAL A 147 25.39 -9.56 26.69
N GLN A 148 26.20 -10.44 27.28
CA GLN A 148 25.97 -11.89 27.22
C GLN A 148 24.61 -12.28 27.81
N ALA A 149 24.26 -11.74 28.98
CA ALA A 149 22.99 -12.00 29.63
C ALA A 149 21.80 -11.49 28.79
N ALA A 150 21.87 -10.24 28.33
CA ALA A 150 20.80 -9.62 27.54
C ALA A 150 20.60 -10.34 26.20
N THR A 151 21.67 -10.62 25.46
CA THR A 151 21.59 -11.35 24.18
C THR A 151 21.01 -12.74 24.38
N ARG A 152 21.42 -13.49 25.42
CA ARG A 152 20.85 -14.81 25.72
C ARG A 152 19.34 -14.74 25.97
N ALA A 153 18.90 -13.80 26.80
CA ALA A 153 17.48 -13.64 27.14
C ALA A 153 16.65 -13.17 25.94
N VAL A 154 17.18 -12.29 25.09
CA VAL A 154 16.54 -11.90 23.82
C VAL A 154 16.42 -13.12 22.90
N ILE A 155 17.49 -13.89 22.68
CA ILE A 155 17.45 -15.09 21.84
C ILE A 155 16.38 -16.07 22.34
N GLN A 156 16.34 -16.38 23.63
CA GLN A 156 15.35 -17.28 24.22
C GLN A 156 13.90 -16.77 24.03
N SER A 157 13.67 -15.48 24.29
CA SER A 157 12.33 -14.88 24.15
C SER A 157 11.84 -14.93 22.70
N TRP A 158 12.72 -14.63 21.75
CA TRP A 158 12.40 -14.62 20.33
C TRP A 158 12.27 -16.03 19.75
N SER A 159 13.02 -17.03 20.23
CA SER A 159 12.80 -18.43 19.84
C SER A 159 11.41 -18.94 20.29
N ALA A 160 10.98 -18.60 21.50
CA ALA A 160 9.64 -18.92 21.97
C ALA A 160 8.56 -18.22 21.12
N PHE A 161 8.80 -16.96 20.76
CA PHE A 161 7.92 -16.17 19.90
C PHE A 161 7.80 -16.73 18.47
N ILE A 162 8.91 -17.11 17.84
CA ILE A 162 8.92 -17.73 16.50
C ILE A 162 8.12 -19.04 16.52
N SER A 163 8.27 -19.83 17.58
CA SER A 163 7.50 -21.07 17.76
C SER A 163 6.00 -20.79 17.84
N GLU A 164 5.59 -19.74 18.55
CA GLU A 164 4.19 -19.32 18.63
C GLU A 164 3.66 -18.83 17.28
N ILE A 165 4.38 -17.92 16.62
CA ILE A 165 4.01 -17.41 15.29
C ILE A 165 3.84 -18.56 14.31
N THR A 166 4.79 -19.50 14.29
CA THR A 166 4.75 -20.67 13.40
C THR A 166 3.49 -21.51 13.64
N ARG A 167 3.17 -21.78 14.91
CA ARG A 167 1.98 -22.55 15.28
C ARG A 167 0.69 -21.81 14.91
N ALA A 168 0.60 -20.53 15.23
CA ALA A 168 -0.57 -19.70 14.96
C ALA A 168 -0.77 -19.52 13.45
N TYR A 169 0.29 -19.31 12.68
CA TYR A 169 0.25 -19.26 11.22
C TYR A 169 -0.25 -20.58 10.63
N ALA A 170 0.30 -21.73 11.07
CA ALA A 170 -0.14 -23.02 10.55
C ALA A 170 -1.62 -23.31 10.87
N ALA A 171 -2.10 -22.89 12.04
CA ALA A 171 -3.52 -23.01 12.39
C ALA A 171 -4.40 -22.10 11.52
N GLU A 172 -3.98 -20.86 11.30
CA GLU A 172 -4.70 -19.90 10.48
C GLU A 172 -4.73 -20.31 9.01
N ALA A 173 -3.59 -20.76 8.45
CA ALA A 173 -3.50 -21.26 7.09
C ALA A 173 -4.45 -22.43 6.82
N ARG A 174 -4.57 -23.38 7.77
CA ARG A 174 -5.54 -24.48 7.67
C ARG A 174 -6.98 -23.98 7.69
N ARG A 175 -7.34 -23.14 8.66
CA ARG A 175 -8.69 -22.55 8.74
C ARG A 175 -9.07 -21.79 7.47
N TRP A 176 -8.11 -21.04 6.92
CA TRP A 176 -8.29 -20.28 5.70
C TRP A 176 -8.46 -21.19 4.48
N GLN A 177 -7.63 -22.23 4.34
CA GLN A 177 -7.75 -23.21 3.26
C GLN A 177 -9.08 -23.97 3.28
N GLU A 178 -9.61 -24.27 4.46
CA GLU A 178 -10.91 -24.94 4.65
C GLU A 178 -12.11 -24.01 4.45
N SER A 179 -11.88 -22.68 4.36
CA SER A 179 -12.93 -21.69 4.19
C SER A 179 -13.31 -21.47 2.73
N THR A 180 -14.59 -21.16 2.48
CA THR A 180 -15.07 -20.77 1.13
C THR A 180 -14.34 -19.53 0.60
N GLU A 181 -14.03 -18.56 1.46
CA GLU A 181 -13.29 -17.36 1.09
C GLU A 181 -11.87 -17.68 0.65
N GLY A 182 -11.19 -18.59 1.35
CA GLY A 182 -9.84 -19.02 1.00
C GLY A 182 -9.80 -19.81 -0.31
N ALA A 183 -10.74 -20.74 -0.52
CA ALA A 183 -10.89 -21.46 -1.78
C ALA A 183 -11.09 -20.49 -2.97
N ARG A 184 -11.99 -19.50 -2.81
CA ARG A 184 -12.24 -18.45 -3.80
C ARG A 184 -10.99 -17.61 -4.09
N MET A 185 -10.31 -17.12 -3.05
CA MET A 185 -9.08 -16.33 -3.22
C MET A 185 -7.98 -17.15 -3.93
N GLN A 186 -7.84 -18.43 -3.59
CA GLN A 186 -6.85 -19.31 -4.22
C GLN A 186 -7.19 -19.57 -5.69
N ALA A 187 -8.47 -19.74 -6.04
CA ALA A 187 -8.92 -19.83 -7.43
C ALA A 187 -8.56 -18.56 -8.22
N VAL A 188 -8.85 -17.37 -7.66
CA VAL A 188 -8.48 -16.08 -8.28
C VAL A 188 -6.96 -15.97 -8.46
N ARG A 189 -6.16 -16.26 -7.43
CA ARG A 189 -4.69 -16.23 -7.53
C ARG A 189 -4.16 -17.12 -8.64
N ARG A 190 -4.67 -18.35 -8.78
CA ARG A 190 -4.27 -19.29 -9.85
C ARG A 190 -4.60 -18.75 -11.24
N ILE A 191 -5.77 -18.14 -11.41
CA ILE A 191 -6.21 -17.58 -12.71
C ILE A 191 -5.37 -16.35 -13.07
N LEU A 192 -5.18 -15.43 -12.13
CA LEU A 192 -4.35 -14.24 -12.33
C LEU A 192 -2.87 -14.61 -12.58
N GLY A 193 -2.37 -15.67 -11.94
CA GLY A 193 -1.02 -16.21 -12.17
C GLY A 193 -0.78 -16.88 -13.53
N GLY A 194 -1.76 -16.88 -14.44
CA GLY A 194 -1.58 -17.34 -15.82
C GLY A 194 -1.93 -18.80 -16.09
N THR A 195 -2.68 -19.45 -15.21
CA THR A 195 -3.16 -20.83 -15.45
C THR A 195 -4.14 -20.84 -16.64
N ARG A 196 -3.72 -21.40 -17.79
CA ARG A 196 -4.50 -21.37 -19.06
C ARG A 196 -5.82 -22.15 -19.02
N ARG A 197 -5.93 -23.17 -18.17
CA ARG A 197 -7.19 -23.88 -17.92
C ARG A 197 -7.51 -23.83 -16.44
N PRO A 198 -8.58 -23.13 -16.03
CA PRO A 198 -9.11 -23.25 -14.68
C PRO A 198 -9.44 -24.70 -14.35
N ALA A 199 -9.49 -25.03 -13.06
CA ALA A 199 -10.01 -26.32 -12.61
C ALA A 199 -11.49 -26.46 -13.03
N GLU A 200 -11.99 -27.70 -13.17
CA GLU A 200 -13.38 -27.96 -13.56
C GLU A 200 -14.41 -27.29 -12.63
N ASP A 201 -14.08 -27.19 -11.34
CA ASP A 201 -14.96 -26.58 -10.32
C ASP A 201 -14.74 -25.07 -10.13
N ALA A 202 -13.93 -24.40 -10.96
CA ALA A 202 -13.52 -23.01 -10.74
C ALA A 202 -14.70 -22.03 -10.69
N ASP A 203 -15.70 -22.21 -11.55
CA ASP A 203 -16.91 -21.37 -11.53
C ASP A 203 -17.70 -21.52 -10.21
N GLN A 204 -17.73 -22.73 -9.65
CA GLN A 204 -18.40 -23.02 -8.37
C GLN A 204 -17.62 -22.46 -7.19
N ASP A 205 -16.29 -22.66 -7.14
CA ASP A 205 -15.41 -22.10 -6.10
C ASP A 205 -15.48 -20.57 -6.07
N LEU A 206 -15.56 -19.94 -7.25
CA LEU A 206 -15.69 -18.50 -7.37
C LEU A 206 -17.11 -18.03 -7.03
N GLY A 207 -18.14 -18.83 -7.36
CA GLY A 207 -19.51 -18.35 -7.45
C GLY A 207 -19.70 -17.35 -8.60
N HIS A 208 -18.85 -17.43 -9.63
CA HIS A 208 -18.77 -16.49 -10.75
C HIS A 208 -18.39 -17.26 -12.01
N ARG A 209 -19.15 -17.07 -13.10
CA ARG A 209 -18.86 -17.76 -14.37
C ARG A 209 -17.60 -17.18 -15.01
N LEU A 210 -16.67 -18.01 -15.48
CA LEU A 210 -15.45 -17.53 -16.15
C LEU A 210 -15.61 -17.34 -17.66
N GLU A 211 -16.52 -18.08 -18.30
CA GLU A 211 -16.81 -17.94 -19.73
C GLU A 211 -17.91 -16.89 -19.95
N GLN A 212 -17.61 -15.64 -19.62
CA GLN A 212 -18.51 -14.49 -19.85
C GLN A 212 -17.71 -13.19 -20.09
N THR A 213 -18.40 -12.06 -20.27
CA THR A 213 -17.73 -10.75 -20.25
C THR A 213 -17.48 -10.33 -18.81
N HIS A 214 -16.31 -9.77 -18.54
CA HIS A 214 -15.88 -9.31 -17.23
C HIS A 214 -15.55 -7.83 -17.28
N VAL A 215 -15.95 -7.10 -16.23
CA VAL A 215 -15.39 -5.78 -15.92
C VAL A 215 -14.80 -5.84 -14.52
N GLY A 216 -13.50 -5.64 -14.43
CA GLY A 216 -12.75 -5.58 -13.17
C GLY A 216 -12.86 -4.21 -12.56
N LEU A 217 -13.14 -4.15 -11.26
CA LEU A 217 -13.09 -2.94 -10.45
C LEU A 217 -12.10 -3.13 -9.31
N ILE A 218 -11.37 -2.07 -8.97
CA ILE A 218 -10.64 -2.00 -7.70
C ILE A 218 -11.29 -0.90 -6.87
N LEU A 219 -11.83 -1.26 -5.72
CA LEU A 219 -12.43 -0.33 -4.77
C LEU A 219 -11.42 -0.12 -3.64
N TRP A 220 -11.13 1.12 -3.28
CA TRP A 220 -10.28 1.41 -2.13
C TRP A 220 -10.74 2.65 -1.36
N LEU A 221 -10.34 2.71 -0.10
CA LEU A 221 -10.62 3.83 0.79
C LEU A 221 -9.40 4.74 0.92
N GLU A 222 -9.66 6.05 0.97
CA GLU A 222 -8.68 7.09 1.22
C GLU A 222 -9.07 7.92 2.45
N GLY A 223 -8.08 8.33 3.23
CA GLY A 223 -8.26 9.24 4.36
C GLY A 223 -8.94 8.63 5.60
N LEU A 224 -9.03 7.30 5.69
CA LEU A 224 -9.53 6.59 6.87
C LEU A 224 -8.40 5.85 7.58
N ASP A 225 -8.49 5.75 8.90
CA ASP A 225 -7.68 4.80 9.67
C ASP A 225 -8.14 3.35 9.41
N ILE A 226 -7.24 2.40 9.68
CA ILE A 226 -7.45 0.98 9.36
C ILE A 226 -8.63 0.38 10.13
N GLU A 227 -8.87 0.77 11.38
CA GLU A 227 -9.97 0.21 12.18
C GLU A 227 -11.33 0.68 11.65
N THR A 228 -11.44 1.95 11.26
CA THR A 228 -12.64 2.47 10.59
C THR A 228 -12.81 1.81 9.21
N ALA A 229 -11.74 1.63 8.44
CA ALA A 229 -11.80 1.00 7.12
C ALA A 229 -12.28 -0.47 7.17
N ARG A 230 -11.94 -1.21 8.23
CA ARG A 230 -12.40 -2.61 8.43
C ARG A 230 -13.92 -2.74 8.55
N LEU A 231 -14.59 -1.69 9.03
CA LEU A 231 -16.04 -1.67 9.18
C LEU A 231 -16.79 -1.33 7.88
N PHE A 232 -16.06 -0.96 6.82
CA PHE A 232 -16.67 -0.56 5.56
C PHE A 232 -17.28 -1.77 4.82
N ASP A 233 -18.55 -1.64 4.44
CA ASP A 233 -19.31 -2.66 3.71
C ASP A 233 -19.02 -2.61 2.20
N PHE A 234 -17.83 -3.10 1.84
CA PHE A 234 -17.46 -3.26 0.43
C PHE A 234 -18.40 -4.21 -0.34
N ALA A 235 -18.98 -5.21 0.32
CA ALA A 235 -19.85 -6.19 -0.33
C ALA A 235 -21.18 -5.55 -0.73
N GLY A 236 -21.79 -4.76 0.16
CA GLY A 236 -23.00 -3.99 -0.13
C GLY A 236 -22.79 -2.95 -1.23
N VAL A 237 -21.64 -2.25 -1.22
CA VAL A 237 -21.27 -1.34 -2.31
C VAL A 237 -21.13 -2.09 -3.62
N ALA A 238 -20.36 -3.18 -3.67
CA ALA A 238 -20.17 -3.97 -4.89
C ALA A 238 -21.52 -4.50 -5.43
N GLY A 239 -22.40 -4.98 -4.56
CA GLY A 239 -23.76 -5.42 -4.93
C GLY A 239 -24.63 -4.30 -5.51
N SER A 240 -24.50 -3.08 -4.96
CA SER A 240 -25.17 -1.89 -5.51
C SER A 240 -24.63 -1.53 -6.91
N LEU A 241 -23.31 -1.59 -7.10
CA LEU A 241 -22.70 -1.34 -8.41
C LEU A 241 -23.16 -2.38 -9.45
N ALA A 242 -23.16 -3.66 -9.08
CA ALA A 242 -23.63 -4.74 -9.93
C ALA A 242 -25.10 -4.51 -10.34
N SER A 243 -25.96 -4.13 -9.39
CA SER A 243 -27.37 -3.80 -9.64
C SER A 243 -27.54 -2.63 -10.61
N LEU A 244 -26.77 -1.54 -10.43
CA LEU A 244 -26.79 -0.37 -11.34
C LEU A 244 -26.40 -0.73 -12.77
N THR A 245 -25.50 -1.69 -12.92
CA THR A 245 -25.02 -2.20 -14.22
C THR A 245 -25.78 -3.43 -14.72
N LEU A 246 -26.83 -3.88 -14.02
CA LEU A 246 -27.58 -5.10 -14.36
C LEU A 246 -26.67 -6.34 -14.60
N SER A 247 -25.62 -6.46 -13.79
CA SER A 247 -24.65 -7.56 -13.83
C SER A 247 -25.22 -8.79 -13.13
N GLU A 248 -25.25 -9.93 -13.82
CA GLU A 248 -25.76 -11.22 -13.30
C GLU A 248 -24.85 -12.40 -13.71
N PRO A 249 -24.50 -13.32 -12.78
CA PRO A 249 -24.83 -13.30 -11.35
C PRO A 249 -24.16 -12.11 -10.61
N GLY A 250 -24.51 -11.95 -9.33
CA GLY A 250 -23.93 -10.92 -8.46
C GLY A 250 -22.38 -10.89 -8.49
N PRO A 251 -21.77 -9.79 -8.04
CA PRO A 251 -20.36 -9.53 -8.27
C PRO A 251 -19.46 -10.49 -7.50
N LEU A 252 -18.37 -10.93 -8.12
CA LEU A 252 -17.28 -11.58 -7.39
C LEU A 252 -16.52 -10.53 -6.60
N VAL A 253 -16.43 -10.66 -5.28
CA VAL A 253 -15.71 -9.73 -4.40
C VAL A 253 -14.59 -10.48 -3.69
N ILE A 254 -13.38 -9.94 -3.78
CA ILE A 254 -12.15 -10.48 -3.18
C ILE A 254 -11.53 -9.40 -2.30
N ARG A 255 -11.51 -9.61 -0.99
CA ARG A 255 -10.93 -8.67 -0.04
C ARG A 255 -9.39 -8.68 -0.12
N ARG A 256 -8.78 -7.50 -0.14
CA ARG A 256 -7.33 -7.26 -0.20
C ARG A 256 -6.97 -6.30 0.95
N GLY A 257 -6.64 -6.84 2.12
CA GLY A 257 -6.53 -6.04 3.35
C GLY A 257 -7.82 -5.36 3.81
N ALA A 258 -7.69 -4.35 4.66
CA ALA A 258 -8.80 -3.57 5.23
C ALA A 258 -9.31 -2.50 4.27
N THR A 259 -8.44 -1.88 3.46
CA THR A 259 -8.78 -0.67 2.70
C THR A 259 -9.11 -0.92 1.24
N ARG A 260 -9.10 -2.18 0.77
CA ARG A 260 -9.27 -2.49 -0.65
C ARG A 260 -10.02 -3.80 -0.89
N VAL A 261 -10.79 -3.83 -1.97
CA VAL A 261 -11.32 -5.06 -2.55
C VAL A 261 -11.13 -5.05 -4.07
N ASP A 262 -10.91 -6.23 -4.64
CA ASP A 262 -10.98 -6.47 -6.07
C ASP A 262 -12.38 -7.03 -6.38
N VAL A 263 -13.02 -6.51 -7.43
CA VAL A 263 -14.39 -6.89 -7.80
C VAL A 263 -14.43 -7.25 -9.28
N TRP A 264 -15.20 -8.28 -9.65
CA TRP A 264 -15.55 -8.55 -11.04
C TRP A 264 -17.06 -8.50 -11.23
N LEU A 265 -17.50 -7.68 -12.16
CA LEU A 265 -18.87 -7.70 -12.67
C LEU A 265 -18.98 -8.72 -13.80
N GLY A 266 -20.05 -9.51 -13.80
CA GLY A 266 -20.37 -10.52 -14.80
C GLY A 266 -21.36 -9.99 -15.83
N SER A 267 -20.91 -9.85 -17.08
CA SER A 267 -21.70 -9.35 -18.21
C SER A 267 -22.51 -8.09 -17.89
N PRO A 268 -21.88 -7.02 -17.35
CA PRO A 268 -22.60 -5.78 -17.07
C PRO A 268 -23.17 -5.16 -18.35
N GLN A 269 -24.31 -4.49 -18.23
CA GLN A 269 -24.95 -3.74 -19.29
C GLN A 269 -24.55 -2.27 -19.27
N GLY A 270 -24.30 -1.71 -20.45
CA GLY A 270 -23.90 -0.32 -20.63
C GLY A 270 -22.43 -0.06 -20.37
N ASP A 271 -22.07 1.22 -20.43
CA ASP A 271 -20.71 1.70 -20.15
C ASP A 271 -20.54 1.86 -18.63
N VAL A 272 -19.81 0.93 -18.01
CA VAL A 272 -19.69 0.84 -16.54
C VAL A 272 -19.17 2.15 -15.92
N PRO A 273 -18.03 2.72 -16.36
CA PRO A 273 -17.57 4.03 -15.89
C PRO A 273 -18.66 5.11 -15.92
N ALA A 274 -19.31 5.30 -17.07
CA ALA A 274 -20.36 6.31 -17.22
C ALA A 274 -21.57 6.05 -16.32
N VAL A 275 -21.95 4.78 -16.11
CA VAL A 275 -23.02 4.41 -15.17
C VAL A 275 -22.63 4.76 -13.73
N LEU A 276 -21.39 4.49 -13.34
CA LEU A 276 -20.89 4.81 -12.00
C LEU A 276 -20.86 6.33 -11.77
N ASP A 277 -20.33 7.09 -12.72
CA ASP A 277 -20.24 8.55 -12.60
C ASP A 277 -21.60 9.25 -12.53
N THR A 278 -22.62 8.69 -13.21
CA THR A 278 -23.94 9.33 -13.31
C THR A 278 -24.97 8.83 -12.31
N LYS A 279 -24.88 7.56 -11.88
CA LYS A 279 -25.93 6.90 -11.09
C LYS A 279 -25.45 6.41 -9.73
N ALA A 280 -24.15 6.18 -9.52
CA ALA A 280 -23.68 5.65 -8.25
C ALA A 280 -23.58 6.77 -7.20
N THR A 281 -24.08 6.50 -6.00
CA THR A 281 -23.82 7.35 -4.82
C THR A 281 -22.66 6.74 -4.05
N LEU A 282 -21.44 7.19 -4.34
CA LEU A 282 -20.22 6.67 -3.71
C LEU A 282 -19.90 7.44 -2.43
N PRO A 283 -19.65 6.77 -1.29
CA PRO A 283 -19.18 7.44 -0.08
C PRO A 283 -17.92 8.27 -0.35
N PRO A 284 -17.74 9.45 0.27
CA PRO A 284 -16.59 10.33 0.02
C PRO A 284 -15.19 9.68 0.11
N PRO A 285 -14.90 8.76 1.06
CA PRO A 285 -13.58 8.12 1.12
C PRO A 285 -13.38 7.04 0.06
N LEU A 286 -14.43 6.59 -0.63
CA LEU A 286 -14.36 5.53 -1.62
C LEU A 286 -13.85 6.07 -2.97
N ARG A 287 -12.97 5.28 -3.57
CA ARG A 287 -12.52 5.38 -4.95
C ARG A 287 -12.75 4.07 -5.68
N VAL A 288 -12.91 4.15 -6.99
CA VAL A 288 -13.15 3.03 -7.89
C VAL A 288 -12.25 3.19 -9.12
N ALA A 289 -11.51 2.15 -9.45
CA ALA A 289 -10.78 2.05 -10.71
C ALA A 289 -11.43 0.97 -11.57
N VAL A 290 -11.60 1.23 -12.86
CA VAL A 290 -12.36 0.37 -13.77
C VAL A 290 -11.47 -0.11 -14.91
N GLY A 291 -11.52 -1.41 -15.20
CA GLY A 291 -10.88 -2.02 -16.37
C GLY A 291 -11.84 -2.12 -17.56
N ARG A 292 -11.32 -2.44 -18.75
CA ARG A 292 -12.16 -2.61 -19.94
C ARG A 292 -12.98 -3.90 -19.85
N PRO A 293 -14.18 -3.94 -20.47
CA PRO A 293 -14.90 -5.18 -20.70
C PRO A 293 -14.03 -6.17 -21.50
N ALA A 294 -13.87 -7.39 -20.99
CA ALA A 294 -13.09 -8.43 -21.66
C ALA A 294 -13.68 -9.83 -21.41
N VAL A 295 -13.52 -10.76 -22.35
CA VAL A 295 -14.23 -12.06 -22.33
C VAL A 295 -13.33 -13.21 -21.86
N GLY A 296 -13.94 -14.16 -21.15
CA GLY A 296 -13.32 -15.42 -20.78
C GLY A 296 -12.27 -15.28 -19.68
N VAL A 297 -11.53 -16.36 -19.44
CA VAL A 297 -10.46 -16.42 -18.41
C VAL A 297 -9.37 -15.36 -18.63
N ASP A 298 -8.98 -15.12 -19.88
CA ASP A 298 -8.00 -14.08 -20.20
C ASP A 298 -8.58 -12.67 -20.01
N GLY A 299 -9.87 -12.50 -20.29
CA GLY A 299 -10.59 -11.26 -20.02
C GLY A 299 -10.70 -10.96 -18.53
N PHE A 300 -11.00 -11.98 -17.71
CA PHE A 300 -11.01 -11.90 -16.25
C PHE A 300 -9.69 -11.35 -15.69
N ARG A 301 -8.56 -11.81 -16.24
CA ARG A 301 -7.21 -11.33 -15.87
C ARG A 301 -6.95 -9.91 -16.37
N THR A 302 -7.14 -9.70 -17.67
CA THR A 302 -6.78 -8.45 -18.34
C THR A 302 -7.53 -7.26 -17.75
N THR A 303 -8.83 -7.40 -17.49
CA THR A 303 -9.65 -6.32 -16.91
C THR A 303 -9.21 -5.97 -15.48
N HIS A 304 -8.77 -6.97 -14.70
CA HIS A 304 -8.21 -6.75 -13.36
C HIS A 304 -6.86 -6.05 -13.41
N GLU A 305 -5.94 -6.48 -14.28
CA GLU A 305 -4.64 -5.83 -14.47
C GLU A 305 -4.79 -4.36 -14.86
N GLN A 306 -5.73 -4.06 -15.75
CA GLN A 306 -6.09 -2.70 -16.17
C GLN A 306 -6.64 -1.87 -15.00
N ALA A 307 -7.58 -2.41 -14.21
CA ALA A 307 -8.13 -1.72 -13.05
C ALA A 307 -7.05 -1.47 -11.97
N VAL A 308 -6.10 -2.41 -11.79
CA VAL A 308 -4.93 -2.24 -10.90
C VAL A 308 -4.02 -1.11 -11.41
N ALA A 309 -3.77 -1.04 -12.72
CA ALA A 309 -2.99 0.04 -13.33
C ALA A 309 -3.68 1.40 -13.17
N ALA A 310 -4.99 1.47 -13.39
CA ALA A 310 -5.79 2.68 -13.19
C ALA A 310 -5.75 3.17 -11.73
N ARG A 311 -5.92 2.25 -10.75
CA ARG A 311 -5.73 2.58 -9.32
C ARG A 311 -4.32 3.12 -9.05
N ARG A 312 -3.28 2.54 -9.66
CA ARG A 312 -1.90 3.02 -9.47
C ARG A 312 -1.77 4.46 -9.92
N VAL A 313 -2.31 4.82 -11.09
CA VAL A 313 -2.33 6.20 -11.57
C VAL A 313 -3.11 7.09 -10.60
N ALA A 314 -4.30 6.67 -10.18
CA ALA A 314 -5.13 7.40 -9.22
C ALA A 314 -4.43 7.68 -7.88
N ARG A 315 -3.54 6.79 -7.42
CA ARG A 315 -2.74 7.00 -6.20
C ARG A 315 -1.50 7.88 -6.41
N LEU A 316 -1.00 7.97 -7.63
CA LEU A 316 0.19 8.76 -7.95
C LEU A 316 -0.13 10.24 -8.13
N GLY A 317 -1.34 10.56 -8.59
CA GLY A 317 -1.82 11.93 -8.76
C GLY A 317 -3.03 12.24 -7.89
N ALA A 318 -3.37 13.53 -7.78
CA ALA A 318 -4.64 13.95 -7.22
C ALA A 318 -5.72 13.86 -8.31
N THR A 319 -6.14 12.64 -8.68
CA THR A 319 -7.34 12.51 -9.51
C THR A 319 -8.53 12.92 -8.65
N GLY A 320 -9.10 14.11 -8.89
CA GLY A 320 -10.27 14.60 -8.15
C GLY A 320 -11.53 13.76 -8.37
N SER A 321 -11.50 12.79 -9.29
CA SER A 321 -12.62 11.88 -9.56
C SER A 321 -12.63 10.68 -8.62
N GLN A 322 -13.82 10.28 -8.18
CA GLN A 322 -14.01 9.03 -7.43
C GLN A 322 -13.93 7.79 -8.31
N VAL A 323 -14.18 7.92 -9.62
CA VAL A 323 -14.10 6.83 -10.60
C VAL A 323 -12.99 7.15 -11.59
N VAL A 324 -12.10 6.18 -11.81
CA VAL A 324 -10.98 6.28 -12.75
C VAL A 324 -11.08 5.14 -13.74
N ASP A 325 -11.41 5.46 -14.99
CA ASP A 325 -11.48 4.49 -16.06
C ASP A 325 -10.09 4.25 -16.67
N TYR A 326 -9.72 2.99 -16.89
CA TYR A 326 -8.41 2.63 -17.42
C TYR A 326 -8.09 3.23 -18.81
N PRO A 327 -9.00 3.23 -19.82
CA PRO A 327 -8.80 3.93 -21.08
C PRO A 327 -8.35 5.38 -20.94
N ASP A 328 -8.86 6.12 -19.95
CA ASP A 328 -8.49 7.53 -19.74
C ASP A 328 -7.07 7.70 -19.20
N VAL A 329 -6.52 6.65 -18.57
CA VAL A 329 -5.20 6.67 -17.91
C VAL A 329 -4.21 5.67 -18.48
N GLU A 330 -4.55 4.94 -19.54
CA GLU A 330 -3.74 3.84 -20.08
C GLU A 330 -2.33 4.31 -20.45
N LEU A 331 -2.23 5.37 -21.27
CA LEU A 331 -0.93 5.91 -21.69
C LEU A 331 -0.10 6.37 -20.48
N VAL A 332 -0.74 7.06 -19.54
CA VAL A 332 -0.07 7.54 -18.32
C VAL A 332 0.40 6.39 -17.46
N SER A 333 -0.39 5.31 -17.36
CA SER A 333 -0.03 4.10 -16.61
C SER A 333 1.21 3.41 -17.20
N LEU A 334 1.35 3.40 -18.53
CA LEU A 334 2.51 2.87 -19.23
C LEU A 334 3.75 3.76 -19.02
N LEU A 335 3.60 5.08 -19.16
CA LEU A 335 4.69 6.04 -18.95
C LEU A 335 5.19 6.05 -17.50
N ALA A 336 4.29 5.85 -16.53
CA ALA A 336 4.57 5.86 -15.10
C ALA A 336 4.81 4.46 -14.50
N ALA A 337 5.10 3.46 -15.34
CA ALA A 337 5.46 2.12 -14.87
C ALA A 337 6.67 2.13 -13.92
N ASP A 338 7.64 3.01 -14.18
CA ASP A 338 8.71 3.42 -13.25
C ASP A 338 8.54 4.91 -12.92
N PRO A 339 7.92 5.26 -11.78
CA PRO A 339 7.67 6.64 -11.40
C PRO A 339 8.94 7.49 -11.27
N HIS A 340 10.08 6.91 -10.88
CA HIS A 340 11.33 7.64 -10.75
C HIS A 340 11.88 8.05 -12.12
N ARG A 341 11.90 7.12 -13.07
CA ARG A 341 12.27 7.41 -14.45
C ARG A 341 11.29 8.35 -15.12
N ALA A 342 9.99 8.20 -14.87
CA ALA A 342 8.96 9.06 -15.41
C ALA A 342 9.13 10.51 -14.93
N ARG A 343 9.39 10.73 -13.63
CA ARG A 343 9.70 12.06 -13.09
C ARG A 343 10.98 12.65 -13.70
N ALA A 344 12.05 11.86 -13.79
CA ALA A 344 13.30 12.30 -14.39
C ALA A 344 13.12 12.70 -15.87
N PHE A 345 12.36 11.91 -16.63
CA PHE A 345 11.99 12.22 -18.01
C PHE A 345 11.20 13.53 -18.10
N ALA A 346 10.13 13.68 -17.32
CA ALA A 346 9.31 14.89 -17.31
C ALA A 346 10.14 16.14 -16.96
N HIS A 347 11.02 16.04 -15.96
CA HIS A 347 11.94 17.11 -15.58
C HIS A 347 12.92 17.44 -16.71
N SER A 348 13.49 16.44 -17.39
CA SER A 348 14.45 16.65 -18.49
C SER A 348 13.81 17.32 -19.70
N VAL A 349 12.56 16.96 -20.04
CA VAL A 349 11.85 17.44 -21.23
C VAL A 349 11.21 18.81 -21.01
N LEU A 350 10.67 19.06 -19.81
CA LEU A 350 10.02 20.35 -19.51
C LEU A 350 11.00 21.41 -18.99
N GLY A 351 12.13 21.00 -18.41
CA GLY A 351 13.11 21.91 -17.83
C GLY A 351 12.47 22.89 -16.83
N PRO A 352 12.68 24.21 -16.97
CA PRO A 352 12.02 25.23 -16.16
C PRO A 352 10.49 25.15 -16.11
N LEU A 353 9.83 24.63 -17.16
CA LEU A 353 8.38 24.40 -17.16
C LEU A 353 7.93 23.27 -16.24
N HIS A 354 8.81 22.53 -15.57
CA HIS A 354 8.41 21.51 -14.59
C HIS A 354 8.02 22.11 -13.22
N ARG A 355 8.37 23.37 -12.96
CA ARG A 355 8.13 24.04 -11.66
C ARG A 355 6.66 24.08 -11.26
N THR A 356 6.39 23.99 -9.96
CA THR A 356 5.04 23.90 -9.39
C THR A 356 4.53 25.25 -8.89
N ASP A 357 4.35 26.18 -9.81
CA ASP A 357 3.71 27.45 -9.54
C ASP A 357 2.57 27.71 -10.53
N ALA A 358 1.56 28.47 -10.12
CA ALA A 358 0.32 28.66 -10.87
C ALA A 358 0.55 29.21 -12.29
N ARG A 359 1.63 29.99 -12.50
CA ARG A 359 2.00 30.47 -13.83
C ARG A 359 2.49 29.32 -14.70
N MET A 360 3.33 28.44 -14.17
CA MET A 360 3.83 27.28 -14.91
C MET A 360 2.71 26.25 -15.19
N ASP A 361 1.77 26.06 -14.26
CA ASP A 361 0.57 25.26 -14.48
C ASP A 361 -0.22 25.78 -15.70
N GLU A 362 -0.41 27.10 -15.77
CA GLU A 362 -1.15 27.72 -16.87
C GLU A 362 -0.42 27.59 -18.22
N LEU A 363 0.92 27.71 -18.23
CA LEU A 363 1.73 27.49 -19.42
C LEU A 363 1.68 26.03 -19.88
N ARG A 364 1.83 25.06 -18.96
CA ARG A 364 1.71 23.62 -19.24
C ARG A 364 0.34 23.28 -19.82
N ARG A 365 -0.73 23.76 -19.18
CA ARG A 365 -2.11 23.56 -19.65
C ARG A 365 -2.33 24.14 -21.04
N THR A 366 -1.79 25.34 -21.30
CA THR A 366 -1.91 25.98 -22.62
C THR A 366 -1.18 25.18 -23.69
N LEU A 367 0.03 24.71 -23.39
CA LEU A 367 0.83 23.90 -24.31
C LEU A 367 0.19 22.53 -24.58
N ALA A 368 -0.35 21.86 -23.56
CA ALA A 368 -1.03 20.58 -23.69
C ALA A 368 -2.24 20.69 -24.63
N VAL A 369 -3.15 21.63 -24.36
CA VAL A 369 -4.33 21.87 -25.21
C VAL A 369 -3.94 22.30 -26.62
N HIS A 370 -2.83 23.04 -26.77
CA HIS A 370 -2.33 23.40 -28.09
C HIS A 370 -1.86 22.20 -28.90
N ILE A 371 -1.13 21.27 -28.27
CA ILE A 371 -0.73 20.03 -28.92
C ILE A 371 -1.95 19.18 -29.28
N ASP A 372 -2.92 19.05 -28.37
CA ASP A 372 -4.15 18.27 -28.58
C ASP A 372 -5.08 18.89 -29.64
N SER A 373 -4.92 20.18 -29.94
CA SER A 373 -5.67 20.90 -30.98
C SER A 373 -4.90 21.03 -32.30
N ASP A 374 -4.06 20.04 -32.65
CA ASP A 374 -3.21 20.04 -33.84
C ASP A 374 -2.39 21.34 -34.03
N ARG A 375 -2.00 21.97 -32.92
CA ARG A 375 -1.27 23.25 -32.88
C ARG A 375 -2.04 24.43 -33.50
N SER A 376 -3.37 24.40 -33.45
CA SER A 376 -4.23 25.51 -33.87
C SER A 376 -4.49 26.50 -32.74
N ILE A 377 -3.94 27.72 -32.85
CA ILE A 377 -4.18 28.80 -31.88
C ILE A 377 -5.68 29.11 -31.73
N ALA A 378 -6.45 29.02 -32.82
CA ALA A 378 -7.88 29.29 -32.81
C ALA A 378 -8.64 28.27 -31.93
N GLN A 379 -8.35 26.99 -32.13
CA GLN A 379 -8.98 25.90 -31.37
C GLN A 379 -8.51 25.92 -29.92
N THR A 380 -7.21 26.17 -29.67
CA THR A 380 -6.69 26.32 -28.30
C THR A 380 -7.37 27.47 -27.55
N ALA A 381 -7.54 28.62 -28.21
CA ALA A 381 -8.23 29.79 -27.65
C ALA A 381 -9.69 29.47 -27.30
N GLN A 382 -10.38 28.73 -28.17
CA GLN A 382 -11.75 28.28 -27.94
C GLN A 382 -11.84 27.31 -26.75
N SER A 383 -11.00 26.27 -26.74
CA SER A 383 -10.99 25.23 -25.69
C SER A 383 -10.61 25.77 -24.30
N LEU A 384 -9.75 26.80 -24.25
CA LEU A 384 -9.35 27.45 -23.00
C LEU A 384 -10.16 28.71 -22.66
N HIS A 385 -11.15 29.07 -23.47
CA HIS A 385 -11.94 30.30 -23.34
C HIS A 385 -11.07 31.57 -23.15
N ALA A 386 -9.97 31.66 -23.90
CA ALA A 386 -9.00 32.75 -23.80
C ALA A 386 -8.82 33.46 -25.16
N HIS A 387 -8.42 34.73 -25.15
CA HIS A 387 -8.15 35.47 -26.38
C HIS A 387 -6.91 34.91 -27.10
N ARG A 388 -6.91 34.94 -28.44
CA ARG A 388 -5.81 34.41 -29.27
C ARG A 388 -4.44 35.00 -28.90
N ASN A 389 -4.39 36.31 -28.62
CA ASN A 389 -3.16 36.99 -28.18
C ASN A 389 -2.61 36.42 -26.87
N THR A 390 -3.49 36.07 -25.93
CA THR A 390 -3.11 35.45 -24.66
C THR A 390 -2.51 34.07 -24.89
N ILE A 391 -3.10 33.27 -25.78
CA ILE A 391 -2.56 31.98 -26.17
C ILE A 391 -1.18 32.13 -26.81
N SER A 392 -1.02 33.02 -27.79
CA SER A 392 0.28 33.28 -28.43
C SER A 392 1.35 33.70 -27.42
N TYR A 393 1.02 34.60 -26.50
CA TYR A 393 1.93 35.02 -25.44
C TYR A 393 2.36 33.84 -24.55
N ARG A 394 1.41 33.00 -24.11
CA ARG A 394 1.70 31.83 -23.26
C ARG A 394 2.53 30.79 -24.00
N LEU A 395 2.23 30.51 -25.26
CA LEU A 395 2.99 29.56 -26.08
C LEU A 395 4.43 30.05 -26.33
N ASN A 396 4.61 31.33 -26.65
CA ASN A 396 5.96 31.91 -26.78
C ASN A 396 6.73 31.81 -25.47
N ARG A 397 6.08 32.11 -24.34
CA ARG A 397 6.73 32.01 -23.03
C ARG A 397 7.05 30.57 -22.65
N ALA A 398 6.21 29.60 -23.03
CA ALA A 398 6.50 28.19 -22.84
C ALA A 398 7.70 27.75 -23.71
N ALA A 399 7.76 28.17 -24.97
CA ALA A 399 8.86 27.85 -25.89
C ALA A 399 10.21 28.38 -25.39
N GLU A 400 10.27 29.59 -24.83
CA GLU A 400 11.48 30.17 -24.20
C GLU A 400 12.01 29.35 -23.02
N LEU A 401 11.15 28.55 -22.37
CA LEU A 401 11.47 27.77 -21.18
C LEU A 401 11.74 26.30 -21.48
N LEU A 402 11.44 25.83 -22.70
CA LEU A 402 11.66 24.44 -23.08
C LEU A 402 13.11 24.21 -23.52
N PRO A 403 13.75 23.10 -23.07
CA PRO A 403 14.99 22.62 -23.68
C PRO A 403 14.79 22.29 -25.17
N GLU A 404 15.83 22.53 -25.98
CA GLU A 404 15.82 22.19 -27.41
C GLU A 404 15.94 20.68 -27.65
N GLY A 405 15.43 20.21 -28.80
CA GLY A 405 15.67 18.84 -29.28
C GLY A 405 14.59 17.81 -28.95
N HIS A 406 13.49 18.20 -28.30
CA HIS A 406 12.37 17.30 -28.00
C HIS A 406 11.28 17.32 -29.09
N THR A 407 10.76 16.15 -29.41
CA THR A 407 9.63 15.96 -30.31
C THR A 407 8.31 16.35 -29.64
N THR A 408 7.27 16.58 -30.45
CA THR A 408 5.90 16.83 -29.95
C THR A 408 5.41 15.73 -29.03
N THR A 409 5.69 14.48 -29.38
CA THR A 409 5.27 13.31 -28.61
C THR A 409 5.93 13.29 -27.25
N GLU A 410 7.25 13.52 -27.19
CA GLU A 410 7.98 13.60 -25.92
C GLU A 410 7.45 14.73 -25.04
N LEU A 411 7.20 15.92 -25.63
CA LEU A 411 6.61 17.04 -24.91
C LEU A 411 5.22 16.71 -24.36
N ARG A 412 4.34 16.07 -25.15
CA ARG A 412 3.00 15.70 -24.67
C ARG A 412 3.05 14.66 -23.56
N CYS A 413 3.91 13.64 -23.68
CA CYS A 413 4.14 12.66 -22.64
C CYS A 413 4.65 13.31 -21.35
N ALA A 414 5.60 14.24 -21.45
CA ALA A 414 6.14 14.95 -20.29
C ALA A 414 5.08 15.84 -19.61
N LEU A 415 4.19 16.48 -20.37
CA LEU A 415 3.06 17.24 -19.84
C LEU A 415 2.07 16.35 -19.08
N LEU A 416 1.71 15.19 -19.64
CA LEU A 416 0.85 14.21 -18.96
C LEU A 416 1.47 13.73 -17.62
N LEU A 417 2.78 13.46 -17.61
CA LEU A 417 3.48 13.06 -16.40
C LEU A 417 3.56 14.19 -15.36
N ALA A 418 3.70 15.44 -15.80
CA ALA A 418 3.68 16.59 -14.90
C ALA A 418 2.29 16.82 -14.27
N GLU A 419 1.21 16.53 -14.99
CA GLU A 419 -0.15 16.52 -14.44
C GLU A 419 -0.36 15.39 -13.43
N LEU A 420 0.24 14.22 -13.66
CA LEU A 420 0.20 13.10 -12.73
C LEU A 420 0.99 13.36 -11.45
N PHE A 421 2.13 14.04 -11.53
CA PHE A 421 3.01 14.34 -10.40
C PHE A 421 2.99 15.84 -10.06
N PRO A 422 1.88 16.40 -9.56
CA PRO A 422 1.83 17.80 -9.18
C PRO A 422 2.70 18.01 -7.93
N GLY A 423 3.97 18.36 -8.13
CA GLY A 423 4.87 18.87 -7.10
C GLY A 423 5.20 17.92 -5.95
N GLY A 424 6.05 16.94 -6.23
CA GLY A 424 6.80 16.22 -5.21
C GLY A 424 8.28 16.15 -5.59
N SER A 425 9.11 16.90 -4.85
CA SER A 425 10.57 16.70 -4.78
C SER A 425 10.91 15.27 -4.35
#